data_AF-A0A9D1Z3G9-F1
#
_entry.id   AF-A0A9D1Z3G9-F1
#
_cell.length_a   1.000
_cell.length_b   1.000
_cell.length_c   1.000
_cell.angle_alpha   90.00
_cell.angle_beta   90.00
_cell.angle_gamma   90.00
#
_symmetry.space_group_name_H-M   'P 1'
#
loop_
_entity.id
_entity.type
_entity.pdbx_description
1 polymer ?
#
loop_
_entity_poly.entity_id
_entity_poly.type
_entity_poly.pdbx_seq_one_letter_code
_entity_poly.pdbx_strand_id
1 'polypeptide(L)'
;MELEERSGALVITRLPVEQMGSLSLGLALTDQEGTVLRALLEGKKVQVLDSGLEYKDYRKGAPLDIYQKFMALERGLREMGICVVRDRHR
;
A
#
# COMPACT_ATOMS: atom_id res chain seq x y z
N MET A 1 1.11 -8.56 -4.79
CA MET A 1 1.56 -7.15 -4.78
C MET A 1 2.42 -6.96 -6.01
N GLU A 2 2.25 -5.84 -6.70
CA GLU A 2 3.04 -5.48 -7.86
C GLU A 2 3.81 -4.20 -7.54
N LEU A 3 5.08 -4.19 -7.95
CA LEU A 3 6.04 -3.14 -7.64
C LEU A 3 6.69 -2.65 -8.94
N GLU A 4 6.89 -1.35 -9.04
CA GLU A 4 7.61 -0.70 -10.12
C GLU A 4 8.53 0.39 -9.57
N GLU A 5 9.67 0.62 -10.21
CA GLU A 5 10.48 1.82 -9.96
C GLU A 5 10.02 2.94 -10.89
N ARG A 6 9.57 4.06 -10.33
CA ARG A 6 9.17 5.26 -11.11
C ARG A 6 9.84 6.49 -10.54
N SER A 7 10.65 7.16 -11.37
CA SER A 7 11.31 8.43 -11.01
C SER A 7 12.05 8.39 -9.65
N GLY A 8 12.72 7.28 -9.35
CA GLY A 8 13.49 7.08 -8.11
C GLY A 8 12.65 6.79 -6.86
N ALA A 9 11.37 6.43 -7.04
CA ALA A 9 10.50 5.93 -5.98
C ALA A 9 10.06 4.50 -6.29
N LEU A 10 9.99 3.67 -5.24
CA LEU A 10 9.34 2.36 -5.31
C LEU A 10 7.83 2.58 -5.26
N VAL A 11 7.13 2.22 -6.33
CA VAL A 11 5.69 2.39 -6.51
C VAL A 11 5.00 1.03 -6.43
N ILE A 12 4.09 0.90 -5.47
CA ILE A 12 3.17 -0.23 -5.35
C ILE A 12 1.98 0.04 -6.28
N THR A 13 1.91 -0.68 -7.39
CA THR A 13 0.86 -0.52 -8.42
C THR A 13 -0.38 -1.37 -8.14
N ARG A 14 -0.21 -2.48 -7.40
CA ARG A 14 -1.30 -3.30 -6.85
C ARG A 14 -0.93 -3.75 -5.44
N LEU A 15 -1.76 -3.40 -4.45
CA LEU A 15 -1.63 -3.76 -3.05
C LEU A 15 -2.84 -4.60 -2.61
N PRO A 16 -2.70 -5.93 -2.54
CA PRO A 16 -3.75 -6.81 -2.03
C PRO A 16 -4.06 -6.60 -0.56
N VAL A 17 -5.28 -6.97 -0.19
CA VAL A 17 -5.87 -6.73 1.14
C VAL A 17 -5.06 -7.42 2.25
N GLU A 18 -4.61 -8.65 2.02
CA GLU A 18 -3.80 -9.43 2.95
C GLU A 18 -2.45 -8.75 3.18
N GLN A 19 -1.81 -8.32 2.10
CA GLN A 19 -0.49 -7.70 2.12
C GLN A 19 -0.53 -6.28 2.69
N MET A 20 -1.65 -5.57 2.49
CA MET A 20 -1.93 -4.30 3.15
C MET A 20 -1.95 -4.46 4.67
N GLY A 21 -2.59 -5.52 5.16
CA GLY A 21 -2.59 -5.89 6.58
C GLY A 21 -1.18 -6.11 7.11
N SER A 22 -0.42 -7.00 6.46
CA SER A 22 0.97 -7.28 6.82
C SER A 22 1.83 -6.01 6.85
N LEU A 23 1.84 -5.24 5.76
CA LEU A 23 2.65 -4.02 5.66
C LEU A 23 2.27 -2.97 6.71
N SER A 24 0.97 -2.74 6.95
CA SER A 24 0.53 -1.74 7.92
C SER A 24 0.92 -2.06 9.37
N LEU A 25 1.29 -3.32 9.64
CA LEU A 25 1.82 -3.80 10.92
C LEU A 25 3.35 -3.87 10.94
N GLY A 26 4.03 -3.46 9.87
CA GLY A 26 5.48 -3.57 9.74
C GLY A 26 5.97 -5.01 9.50
N LEU A 27 5.10 -5.91 9.05
CA LEU A 27 5.45 -7.31 8.75
C LEU A 27 5.85 -7.46 7.27
N ALA A 28 6.77 -8.37 7.02
CA ALA A 28 7.17 -8.82 5.69
C ALA A 28 7.11 -10.34 5.62
N LEU A 29 6.03 -10.86 5.05
CA LEU A 29 5.75 -12.28 4.87
C LEU A 29 6.00 -12.74 3.43
N THR A 30 6.15 -11.80 2.48
CA THR A 30 6.56 -12.07 1.09
C THR A 30 7.78 -11.25 0.68
N ASP A 31 8.44 -11.66 -0.41
CA ASP A 31 9.61 -10.95 -0.96
C ASP A 31 9.28 -9.49 -1.36
N GLN A 32 8.08 -9.26 -1.90
CA GLN A 32 7.62 -7.91 -2.26
C GLN A 32 7.43 -7.04 -1.01
N GLU A 33 6.83 -7.58 0.06
CA GLU A 33 6.69 -6.87 1.32
C GLU A 33 8.05 -6.57 1.95
N GLY A 34 8.99 -7.53 1.87
CA GLY A 34 10.37 -7.33 2.31
C GLY A 34 11.10 -6.24 1.51
N THR A 35 10.83 -6.15 0.20
CA THR A 35 11.36 -5.08 -0.66
C THR A 35 10.84 -3.71 -0.22
N VAL A 36 9.53 -3.59 0.04
CA VAL A 36 8.91 -2.35 0.53
C VAL A 36 9.47 -1.96 1.90
N LEU A 37 9.52 -2.90 2.85
CA LEU A 37 10.04 -2.65 4.19
C LEU A 37 11.51 -2.21 4.15
N ARG A 38 12.34 -2.88 3.34
CA ARG A 38 13.74 -2.49 3.16
C ARG A 38 13.86 -1.09 2.55
N ALA A 39 13.05 -0.76 1.55
CA ALA A 39 13.06 0.57 0.95
C ALA A 39 12.71 1.66 1.98
N LEU A 40 11.73 1.43 2.84
CA LEU A 40 11.40 2.35 3.94
C LEU A 40 12.56 2.50 4.92
N LEU A 41 13.19 1.40 5.33
CA LEU A 41 14.33 1.40 6.26
C LEU A 41 15.58 2.07 5.66
N GLU A 42 15.76 2.00 4.34
CA GLU A 42 16.82 2.69 3.59
C GLU A 42 16.51 4.18 3.34
N GLY A 43 15.35 4.68 3.79
CA GLY A 43 14.93 6.07 3.57
C GLY A 43 14.53 6.37 2.12
N LYS A 44 14.26 5.34 1.31
CA LYS A 44 13.78 5.51 -0.06
C LYS A 44 12.32 5.97 -0.06
N LYS A 45 11.96 6.69 -1.12
CA LYS A 45 10.59 7.12 -1.34
C LYS A 45 9.75 5.91 -1.76
N VAL A 46 8.72 5.60 -0.97
CA VAL A 46 7.75 4.54 -1.28
C VAL A 46 6.37 5.16 -1.49
N GLN A 47 5.71 4.74 -2.56
CA GLN A 47 4.38 5.21 -2.92
C GLN A 47 3.46 4.02 -3.21
N VAL A 48 2.16 4.21 -3.03
CA VAL A 48 1.14 3.28 -3.50
C VAL A 48 0.16 4.05 -4.37
N LEU A 49 -0.21 3.48 -5.51
CA LEU A 49 -1.26 4.07 -6.34
C LEU A 49 -2.60 3.95 -5.62
N ASP A 50 -3.39 5.02 -5.62
CA ASP A 50 -4.74 5.04 -5.04
C ASP A 50 -5.63 3.97 -5.69
N SER A 51 -5.47 3.75 -7.00
CA SER A 51 -6.10 2.69 -7.78
C SER A 51 -5.52 1.30 -7.52
N GLY A 52 -4.33 1.21 -6.92
CA GLY A 52 -3.70 -0.05 -6.55
C GLY A 52 -4.18 -0.60 -5.21
N LEU A 53 -4.88 0.20 -4.39
CA LEU A 53 -5.43 -0.22 -3.11
C LEU A 53 -6.68 -1.10 -3.34
N GLU A 54 -6.49 -2.41 -3.41
CA GLU A 54 -7.54 -3.39 -3.76
C GLU A 54 -8.77 -3.29 -2.86
N TYR A 55 -8.62 -2.94 -1.58
CA TYR A 55 -9.76 -2.78 -0.67
C TYR A 55 -10.77 -1.70 -1.16
N LYS A 56 -10.33 -0.72 -1.96
CA LYS A 56 -11.20 0.35 -2.49
C LYS A 56 -12.18 -0.16 -3.53
N ASP A 57 -11.89 -1.27 -4.20
CA ASP A 57 -12.81 -1.92 -5.13
C ASP A 57 -14.09 -2.42 -4.42
N TYR A 58 -13.98 -2.71 -3.11
CA TYR A 58 -15.08 -3.20 -2.29
C TYR A 58 -15.94 -2.07 -1.68
N ARG A 59 -15.69 -0.80 -2.00
CA ARG A 59 -16.38 0.36 -1.40
C ARG A 59 -17.91 0.30 -1.48
N LYS A 60 -18.45 -0.33 -2.53
CA LYS A 60 -19.91 -0.42 -2.74
C LYS A 60 -20.56 -1.67 -2.12
N GLY A 61 -19.77 -2.68 -1.75
CA GLY A 61 -20.29 -4.01 -1.37
C GLY A 61 -19.89 -4.49 0.02
N ALA A 62 -18.80 -3.96 0.61
CA ALA A 62 -18.36 -4.38 1.93
C ALA A 62 -19.24 -3.79 3.04
N PRO A 63 -19.48 -4.53 4.14
CA PRO A 63 -20.01 -3.96 5.38
C PRO A 63 -19.15 -2.78 5.85
N LEU A 64 -19.81 -1.72 6.36
CA LEU A 64 -19.15 -0.46 6.72
C LEU A 64 -17.99 -0.66 7.70
N ASP A 65 -18.19 -1.45 8.75
CA ASP A 65 -17.18 -1.67 9.79
C ASP A 65 -15.92 -2.37 9.24
N ILE A 66 -16.09 -3.28 8.27
CA ILE A 66 -14.97 -3.93 7.59
C ILE A 66 -14.22 -2.93 6.71
N TYR A 67 -14.95 -2.12 5.95
CA TYR A 67 -14.33 -1.07 5.13
C TYR A 67 -13.55 -0.06 5.98
N GLN A 68 -14.10 0.32 7.14
CA GLN A 68 -13.43 1.22 8.09
C GLN A 68 -12.13 0.63 8.66
N LYS A 69 -12.05 -0.69 8.88
CA LYS A 69 -10.80 -1.36 9.27
C LYS A 69 -9.73 -1.15 8.19
N PHE A 70 -10.04 -1.35 6.93
CA PHE A 70 -9.07 -1.12 5.85
C PHE A 70 -8.69 0.35 5.67
N MET A 71 -9.63 1.28 5.88
CA MET A 71 -9.28 2.70 5.94
C MET A 71 -8.31 3.01 7.08
N ALA A 72 -8.38 2.31 8.22
CA ALA A 72 -7.42 2.44 9.31
C ALA A 72 -6.04 1.90 8.92
N LEU A 73 -5.99 0.76 8.22
CA LEU A 73 -4.73 0.22 7.69
C LEU A 73 -4.11 1.18 6.66
N GLU A 74 -4.91 1.84 5.80
CA GLU A 74 -4.39 2.85 4.87
C GLU A 74 -3.74 4.02 5.62
N ARG A 75 -4.33 4.45 6.74
CA ARG A 75 -3.70 5.47 7.61
C ARG A 75 -2.38 4.96 8.19
N GLY A 76 -2.34 3.72 8.66
CA GLY A 76 -1.10 3.10 9.15
C GLY A 76 0.02 3.07 8.10
N LEU A 77 -0.30 2.75 6.84
CA LEU A 77 0.68 2.84 5.75
C LEU A 77 1.25 4.26 5.60
N ARG A 78 0.39 5.29 5.67
CA ARG A 78 0.82 6.70 5.57
C ARG A 78 1.69 7.11 6.76
N GLU A 79 1.35 6.66 7.97
CA GLU A 79 2.14 6.90 9.19
C GLU A 79 3.53 6.25 9.10
N MET A 80 3.66 5.12 8.41
CA MET A 80 4.95 4.48 8.11
C MET A 80 5.76 5.19 7.01
N GLY A 81 5.20 6.22 6.36
CA GLY A 81 5.88 6.97 5.29
C GLY A 81 5.53 6.53 3.87
N ILE A 82 4.58 5.59 3.68
CA ILE A 82 4.10 5.18 2.36
C ILE A 82 3.09 6.22 1.85
N CYS A 83 3.42 6.89 0.75
CA CYS A 83 2.56 7.93 0.18
C CYS A 83 1.50 7.34 -0.75
N VAL A 84 0.21 7.54 -0.45
CA VAL A 84 -0.88 7.24 -1.40
C VAL A 84 -0.95 8.33 -2.46
N VAL A 85 -0.76 7.97 -3.74
CA VAL A 85 -0.76 8.92 -4.85
C VAL A 85 -1.80 8.54 -5.89
N ARG A 86 -2.48 9.53 -6.48
CA ARG A 86 -3.30 9.28 -7.67
C ARG A 86 -2.39 9.04 -8.87
N ASP A 87 -2.78 8.10 -9.71
CA ASP A 87 -2.13 7.96 -11.01
C ASP A 87 -2.38 9.25 -11.82
N ARG A 88 -1.31 9.93 -12.22
CA ARG A 88 -1.37 11.17 -13.02
C ARG A 88 -1.05 10.90 -14.50
N HIS A 89 -0.87 9.65 -14.89
CA HIS A 89 -0.58 9.26 -16.27
C HIS A 89 -1.65 8.31 -16.79
N ARG A 90 -2.82 8.87 -17.13
CA ARG A 90 -3.76 8.22 -18.04
C ARG A 90 -4.39 9.23 -18.98
#